data_AF-X7YM74-F1
#
_entry.id   AF-X7YM74-F1
#
_cell.length_a   1.000
_cell.length_b   1.000
_cell.length_c   1.000
_cell.angle_alpha   90.00
_cell.angle_beta   90.00
_cell.angle_gamma   90.00
#
_symmetry.space_group_name_H-M   'P 1'
#
loop_
_entity.id
_entity.type
_entity.pdbx_description
1 polymer ?
#
loop_
_entity_poly.entity_id
_entity_poly.type
_entity_poly.pdbx_seq_one_letter_code
_entity_poly.pdbx_strand_id
1 'polypeptide(L)'
;MACRFPARGFAGSLWDMVAEGRDVLPSFQRSRLGPGRPVQSRPDVPGSCYTRTGDSSTVSRFRSGFLGVAPSEALAMGPQQRMFLELSWEPWSGRD
;
A
#
# COMPACT_ATOMS: atom_id res chain seq x y z
N MET A 1 -1.98 14.75 11.46
CA MET A 1 -2.57 13.47 10.98
C MET A 1 -1.78 13.02 9.75
N ALA A 2 -1.47 11.73 9.63
CA ALA A 2 -0.82 11.15 8.46
C ALA A 2 -1.54 9.87 8.03
N CYS A 3 -1.62 9.65 6.72
CA CYS A 3 -2.28 8.49 6.12
C CYS A 3 -1.84 8.33 4.66
N ARG A 4 -1.92 7.09 4.14
CA ARG A 4 -1.65 6.74 2.74
C ARG A 4 -2.81 5.93 2.17
N PHE A 5 -3.35 6.41 1.07
CA PHE A 5 -4.48 5.81 0.35
C PHE A 5 -4.10 5.51 -1.10
N PRO A 6 -4.95 4.75 -1.83
CA PRO A 6 -4.77 4.53 -3.25
C PRO A 6 -4.65 5.83 -4.05
N ALA A 7 -4.13 5.73 -5.28
CA ALA A 7 -3.87 6.87 -6.15
C ALA A 7 -2.99 7.97 -5.53
N ARG A 8 -2.09 7.58 -4.61
CA ARG A 8 -1.23 8.49 -3.84
C ARG A 8 -2.00 9.47 -2.94
N GLY A 9 -3.21 9.09 -2.51
CA GLY A 9 -3.95 9.86 -1.52
C GLY A 9 -3.17 9.99 -0.21
N PHE A 10 -3.16 11.18 0.37
CA PHE A 10 -2.54 11.48 1.66
C PHE A 10 -3.50 12.34 2.49
N ALA A 11 -3.14 12.64 3.75
CA ALA A 11 -4.02 13.35 4.68
C ALA A 11 -4.67 14.62 4.11
N GLY A 12 -3.91 15.42 3.33
CA GLY A 12 -4.41 16.66 2.73
C GLY A 12 -5.29 16.49 1.49
N SER A 13 -5.28 15.33 0.84
CA SER A 13 -6.09 15.06 -0.37
C SER A 13 -7.22 14.05 -0.16
N LEU A 14 -7.30 13.45 1.03
CA LEU A 14 -8.30 12.45 1.39
C LEU A 14 -9.73 13.00 1.22
N TRP A 15 -10.02 14.17 1.80
CA TRP A 15 -11.39 14.68 1.82
C TRP A 15 -11.85 15.15 0.46
N ASP A 16 -10.98 15.78 -0.33
CA ASP A 16 -11.31 16.14 -1.71
C ASP A 16 -11.62 14.90 -2.54
N MET A 17 -10.83 13.83 -2.38
CA MET A 17 -11.05 12.56 -3.06
C MET A 17 -12.42 11.95 -2.73
N VAL A 18 -12.83 12.01 -1.45
CA VAL A 18 -14.13 11.50 -0.99
C VAL A 18 -15.27 12.40 -1.50
N ALA A 19 -15.11 13.72 -1.39
CA ALA A 19 -16.13 14.69 -1.82
C ALA A 19 -16.39 14.64 -3.33
N GLU A 20 -15.34 14.40 -4.12
CA GLU A 20 -15.42 14.25 -5.57
C GLU A 20 -15.87 12.85 -6.03
N GLY A 21 -15.96 11.88 -5.12
CA GLY A 21 -16.33 10.50 -5.46
C GLY A 21 -15.36 9.83 -6.43
N ARG A 22 -14.05 10.14 -6.35
CA ARG A 22 -13.05 9.64 -7.30
C ARG A 22 -12.87 8.12 -7.21
N ASP A 23 -12.91 7.44 -8.37
CA ASP A 23 -12.46 6.04 -8.47
C ASP A 23 -10.93 6.00 -8.44
N VAL A 24 -10.40 5.48 -7.34
CA VAL A 24 -8.95 5.40 -7.07
C VAL A 24 -8.44 3.96 -7.05
N LEU A 25 -9.29 2.98 -7.39
CA LEU A 25 -8.90 1.57 -7.40
C LEU A 25 -8.34 1.18 -8.78
N PRO A 26 -7.03 0.92 -8.89
CA PRO A 26 -6.48 0.44 -10.14
C PRO A 26 -6.82 -1.03 -10.36
N SER A 27 -6.59 -1.50 -11.60
CA SER A 27 -6.53 -2.92 -11.91
C SER A 27 -5.54 -3.65 -10.99
N PHE A 28 -5.96 -4.80 -10.48
CA PHE A 28 -5.16 -5.57 -9.55
C PHE A 28 -3.85 -6.06 -10.19
N GLN A 29 -2.73 -5.81 -9.50
CA GLN A 29 -1.40 -6.22 -9.95
C GLN A 29 -1.19 -7.72 -9.70
N ARG A 30 -1.40 -8.54 -10.73
CA ARG A 30 -1.27 -10.01 -10.66
C ARG A 30 0.12 -10.49 -10.19
N SER A 31 1.16 -9.72 -10.47
CA SER A 31 2.53 -9.97 -9.99
C SER A 31 2.68 -9.96 -8.47
N ARG A 32 1.69 -9.45 -7.73
CA ARG A 32 1.66 -9.50 -6.25
C ARG A 32 1.18 -10.84 -5.71
N LEU A 33 0.59 -11.68 -6.53
CA LEU A 33 0.20 -13.02 -6.09
C LEU A 33 1.46 -13.87 -5.97
N GLY A 34 1.55 -14.62 -4.86
CA GLY A 34 2.55 -15.66 -4.74
C GLY A 34 2.43 -16.70 -5.86
N PRO A 35 3.51 -17.44 -6.13
CA PRO A 35 3.47 -18.53 -7.10
C PRO A 35 2.37 -19.53 -6.75
N GLY A 36 1.72 -20.08 -7.78
CA GLY A 36 0.68 -21.10 -7.60
C GLY A 36 -0.73 -20.59 -7.32
N ARG A 37 -0.96 -19.27 -7.34
CA ARG A 37 -2.32 -18.70 -7.17
C ARG A 37 -2.89 -18.20 -8.53
N PRO A 38 -3.59 -19.06 -9.29
CA PRO A 38 -4.13 -18.67 -10.60
C PRO A 38 -5.21 -17.61 -10.44
N VAL A 39 -5.28 -16.67 -11.38
CA VAL A 39 -6.35 -15.69 -11.42
C VAL A 39 -7.44 -16.17 -12.37
N GLN A 40 -8.64 -16.39 -11.84
CA GLN A 40 -9.79 -16.96 -12.54
C GLN A 40 -10.94 -15.96 -12.56
N SER A 41 -11.79 -16.01 -13.59
CA SER A 41 -13.02 -15.17 -13.62
C SER A 41 -14.13 -15.74 -12.75
N ARG A 42 -14.07 -17.05 -12.44
CA ARG A 42 -15.06 -17.79 -11.67
C ARG A 42 -14.67 -17.80 -10.18
N PRO A 43 -15.54 -17.33 -9.27
CA PRO A 43 -15.22 -17.22 -7.85
C PRO A 43 -15.18 -18.57 -7.12
N ASP A 44 -15.79 -19.61 -7.70
CA ASP A 44 -15.94 -20.95 -7.13
C ASP A 44 -14.75 -21.88 -7.35
N VAL A 45 -13.69 -21.43 -8.04
CA VAL A 45 -12.48 -22.24 -8.27
C VAL A 45 -11.59 -22.22 -7.02
N PRO A 46 -11.41 -23.34 -6.30
CA PRO A 46 -10.62 -23.38 -5.07
C PRO A 46 -9.16 -23.00 -5.33
N GLY A 47 -8.54 -22.29 -4.37
CA GLY A 47 -7.14 -21.86 -4.47
C GLY A 47 -6.87 -20.76 -5.50
N SER A 48 -7.89 -20.28 -6.22
CA SER A 48 -7.75 -19.19 -7.18
C SER A 48 -7.97 -17.81 -6.56
N CYS A 49 -7.66 -16.76 -7.33
CA CYS A 49 -8.01 -15.37 -7.04
C CYS A 49 -8.94 -14.87 -8.14
N TYR A 50 -10.09 -14.28 -7.80
CA TYR A 50 -10.97 -13.65 -8.78
C TYR A 50 -10.99 -12.12 -8.69
N THR A 51 -10.17 -11.55 -7.80
CA THR A 51 -10.06 -10.10 -7.60
C THR A 51 -9.55 -9.40 -8.85
N ARG A 52 -10.26 -8.35 -9.28
CA ARG A 52 -9.95 -7.57 -10.50
C ARG A 52 -9.33 -6.21 -10.21
N THR A 53 -9.56 -5.67 -9.03
CA THR A 53 -9.10 -4.34 -8.61
C THR A 53 -8.36 -4.42 -7.28
N GLY A 54 -7.43 -3.49 -7.06
CA GLY A 54 -6.70 -3.40 -5.79
C GLY A 54 -5.37 -2.71 -5.97
N ASP A 55 -5.02 -1.88 -4.98
CA ASP A 55 -3.78 -1.12 -4.96
C ASP A 55 -2.80 -1.69 -3.93
N SER A 56 -1.54 -1.78 -4.32
CA SER A 56 -0.41 -2.13 -3.46
C SER A 56 0.83 -1.27 -3.76
N SER A 57 0.66 -0.19 -4.54
CA SER A 57 1.74 0.65 -5.06
C SER A 57 2.50 1.39 -3.95
N THR A 58 1.86 1.63 -2.81
CA THR A 58 2.41 2.41 -1.69
C THR A 58 3.17 1.59 -0.66
N VAL A 59 3.16 0.25 -0.74
CA VAL A 59 3.62 -0.63 0.35
C VAL A 59 5.08 -1.08 0.21
N SER A 60 5.74 -0.78 -0.91
CA SER A 60 7.13 -1.22 -1.19
C SER A 60 8.21 -0.19 -0.86
N ARG A 61 7.85 1.06 -0.57
CA ARG A 61 8.81 2.12 -0.22
C ARG A 61 9.00 2.18 1.29
N PHE A 62 10.25 2.29 1.73
CA PHE A 62 10.58 2.47 3.14
C PHE A 62 11.88 3.27 3.31
N ARG A 63 11.85 4.34 4.13
CA ARG A 63 12.99 5.20 4.44
C ARG A 63 13.84 4.61 5.58
N SER A 64 14.39 3.41 5.37
CA SER A 64 15.10 2.65 6.43
C SER A 64 16.23 3.44 7.09
N GLY A 65 17.10 4.08 6.28
CA GLY A 65 18.24 4.85 6.80
C GLY A 65 17.83 6.06 7.64
N PHE A 66 16.67 6.66 7.37
CA PHE A 66 16.14 7.77 8.16
C PHE A 66 15.63 7.30 9.53
N LEU A 67 15.06 6.08 9.59
CA LEU A 67 14.52 5.47 10.81
C LEU A 67 15.57 4.64 11.58
N GLY A 68 16.84 4.68 11.16
CA GLY A 68 17.92 3.91 11.80
C GLY A 68 17.82 2.39 11.60
N VAL A 69 17.04 1.93 10.62
CA VAL A 69 16.84 0.50 10.34
C VAL A 69 17.88 0.01 9.33
N ALA A 70 18.58 -1.06 9.66
CA ALA A 70 19.58 -1.66 8.78
C ALA A 70 18.95 -2.18 7.47
N PRO A 71 19.65 -2.17 6.32
CA PRO A 71 19.08 -2.66 5.05
C PRO A 71 18.58 -4.11 5.10
N SER A 72 19.31 -4.99 5.80
CA SER A 72 18.92 -6.39 5.98
C SER A 72 17.65 -6.53 6.82
N GLU A 73 17.53 -5.75 7.89
CA GLU A 73 16.33 -5.71 8.74
C GLU A 73 15.14 -5.16 7.96
N ALA A 74 15.34 -4.05 7.23
CA ALA A 74 14.31 -3.46 6.38
C ALA A 74 13.78 -4.43 5.31
N LEU A 75 14.60 -5.36 4.80
CA LEU A 75 14.17 -6.41 3.88
C LEU A 75 13.34 -7.50 4.56
N ALA A 76 13.62 -7.80 5.83
CA ALA A 76 12.89 -8.80 6.62
C ALA A 76 11.55 -8.26 7.18
N MET A 77 11.39 -6.94 7.26
CA MET A 77 10.18 -6.33 7.80
C MET A 77 8.97 -6.45 6.89
N GLY A 78 7.81 -6.71 7.52
CA GLY A 78 6.53 -6.69 6.86
C GLY A 78 6.23 -5.32 6.22
N PRO A 79 5.64 -5.24 5.03
CA PRO A 79 5.27 -3.97 4.38
C PRO A 79 4.40 -3.06 5.28
N GLN A 80 3.50 -3.64 6.09
CA GLN A 80 2.65 -2.90 7.03
C GLN A 80 3.44 -2.31 8.20
N GLN A 81 4.44 -3.02 8.73
CA GLN A 81 5.30 -2.52 9.80
C GLN A 81 6.11 -1.31 9.31
N ARG A 82 6.69 -1.42 8.12
CA ARG A 82 7.44 -0.33 7.48
C ARG A 82 6.57 0.91 7.28
N MET A 83 5.34 0.71 6.78
CA MET A 83 4.38 1.80 6.59
C MET A 83 3.95 2.44 7.91
N PHE A 84 3.70 1.64 8.95
CA PHE A 84 3.32 2.14 10.27
C PHE A 84 4.40 3.05 10.87
N LEU A 85 5.67 2.65 10.77
CA LEU A 85 6.77 3.47 11.28
C LEU A 85 6.86 4.81 10.54
N GLU A 86 6.76 4.83 9.21
CA GLU A 86 6.74 6.09 8.46
C GLU A 86 5.57 6.99 8.86
N LEU A 87 4.35 6.43 8.92
CA LEU A 87 3.14 7.18 9.25
C LEU A 87 3.11 7.71 10.69
N SER A 88 3.76 7.02 11.62
CA SER A 88 3.87 7.49 13.01
C SER A 88 4.71 8.77 13.13
N TRP A 89 5.67 8.95 12.22
CA TRP A 89 6.62 10.06 12.24
C TRP A 89 6.20 11.25 11.35
N GLU A 90 5.56 10.99 10.21
CA GLU A 90 5.12 12.02 9.25
C GLU A 90 4.37 13.24 9.86
N PRO A 91 3.52 13.10 10.89
CA PRO A 91 2.85 14.24 11.52
C PRO A 91 3.79 15.18 12.29
N TRP A 92 4.91 14.65 12.78
CA TRP A 92 5.88 15.36 13.61
C TRP A 92 6.96 16.03 12.78
N SER A 93 7.31 15.42 11.64
CA SER A 93 8.26 15.97 10.67
C SER A 93 7.60 17.02 9.78
N GLY A 94 6.98 18.05 10.38
CA GLY A 94 6.37 19.16 9.66
C GLY A 94 7.15 19.50 8.39
N ARG A 95 6.46 19.58 7.25
CA ARG A 95 7.07 20.05 5.99
C ARG A 95 7.49 21.50 6.23
N ASP A 96 8.75 21.70 6.56
CA ASP A 96 9.52 22.82 6.05
C ASP A 96 9.97 22.49 4.61
#